data_AF-A0A3D4YGK4-F1
#
_entry.id   AF-A0A3D4YGK4-F1
#
_cell.length_a   1.000
_cell.length_b   1.000
_cell.length_c   1.000
_cell.angle_alpha   90.00
_cell.angle_beta   90.00
_cell.angle_gamma   90.00
#
_symmetry.space_group_name_H-M   'P 1'
#
loop_
_entity.id
_entity.type
_entity.pdbx_description
1 polymer ?
#
loop_
_entity_poly.entity_id
_entity_poly.type
_entity_poly.pdbx_seq_one_letter_code
_entity_poly.pdbx_strand_id
1 'polypeptide(L)'
;MDLFVLKKIQNRKYDSEDLLRKILLLSGATDGMVKREENGRLSVLAKDGTVPLHVSVSHTARYWVCLTDPAGPVGVDIEEKGRKIRPNVVRALHTLERDYLAGMEEGSPDWNGAFLGLWTRKESYVKYLGSGLSKGFSSFSVISEKGDPADSLCDEAGEPAYLRSLAVSDALWTALCAAHPPKHVDIRHFKDAGQPQKPAEEHAADFLSRRDYTTGELLEKLLQKGHDPRSANDAISRMQASGYLNDTKFAENYVRKAVHQGKGKYRIVQELIRKGVDAAVAQAAVEAASQDTDEREFDRAIYQARLILARSGEDSGAAISDKLRGRIARRLAALGYESTVIYEVLERLHSRLHS
;
A
#
# COMPACT_ATOMS: atom_id res chain seq x y z
N MET A 1 0.42 1.06 2.45
CA MET A 1 0.51 2.09 1.39
C MET A 1 -0.18 1.61 0.13
N ASP A 2 -0.84 2.54 -0.55
CA ASP A 2 -1.54 2.33 -1.80
C ASP A 2 -0.98 3.26 -2.88
N LEU A 3 -0.73 2.71 -4.07
CA LEU A 3 -0.30 3.48 -5.25
C LEU A 3 -1.42 3.49 -6.30
N PHE A 4 -2.06 4.63 -6.43
CA PHE A 4 -3.12 4.87 -7.41
C PHE A 4 -2.50 5.29 -8.74
N VAL A 5 -2.88 4.61 -9.83
CA VAL A 5 -2.32 4.85 -11.17
C VAL A 5 -3.44 5.16 -12.16
N LEU A 6 -3.43 6.36 -12.71
CA LEU A 6 -4.37 6.79 -13.75
C LEU A 6 -3.63 7.00 -15.08
N LYS A 7 -4.10 6.33 -16.13
CA LYS A 7 -3.71 6.64 -17.51
C LYS A 7 -4.65 7.70 -18.07
N LYS A 8 -4.09 8.86 -18.42
CA LYS A 8 -4.82 10.01 -18.97
C LYS A 8 -5.31 9.71 -20.39
N ILE A 9 -6.53 10.11 -20.68
CA ILE A 9 -7.11 10.13 -22.03
C ILE A 9 -6.58 11.36 -22.75
N GLN A 10 -6.17 11.17 -24.01
CA GLN A 10 -5.72 12.26 -24.86
C GLN A 10 -6.81 13.33 -25.02
N ASN A 11 -6.42 14.61 -24.99
CA ASN A 11 -7.32 15.77 -25.11
C ASN A 11 -8.33 15.95 -23.96
N ARG A 12 -8.27 15.16 -22.89
CA ARG A 12 -9.03 15.41 -21.67
C ARG A 12 -8.19 16.20 -20.66
N LYS A 13 -8.80 17.22 -20.05
CA LYS A 13 -8.21 17.94 -18.93
C LYS A 13 -8.38 17.13 -17.65
N TYR A 14 -7.32 17.08 -16.85
CA TYR A 14 -7.29 16.46 -15.53
C TYR A 14 -6.83 17.50 -14.52
N ASP A 15 -7.61 17.68 -13.46
CA ASP A 15 -7.20 18.45 -12.29
C ASP A 15 -6.63 17.48 -11.24
N SER A 16 -5.41 17.74 -10.78
CA SER A 16 -4.79 16.90 -9.75
C SER A 16 -5.51 17.00 -8.41
N GLU A 17 -6.15 18.13 -8.10
CA GLU A 17 -6.92 18.30 -6.87
C GLU A 17 -8.19 17.45 -6.91
N ASP A 18 -8.92 17.44 -8.03
CA ASP A 18 -10.10 16.57 -8.20
C ASP A 18 -9.74 15.09 -8.13
N LEU A 19 -8.64 14.69 -8.76
CA LEU A 19 -8.14 13.32 -8.67
C LEU A 19 -7.76 12.97 -7.24
N LEU A 20 -7.09 13.88 -6.53
CA LEU A 20 -6.73 13.69 -5.14
C LEU A 20 -7.97 13.53 -4.25
N ARG A 21 -9.01 14.36 -4.43
CA ARG A 21 -10.29 14.22 -3.71
C ARG A 21 -10.92 12.84 -3.90
N LYS A 22 -10.85 12.26 -5.11
CA LYS A 22 -11.30 10.88 -5.35
C LYS A 22 -10.46 9.87 -4.57
N ILE A 23 -9.15 10.06 -4.48
CA ILE A 23 -8.27 9.18 -3.71
C ILE A 23 -8.57 9.28 -2.22
N LEU A 24 -8.74 10.48 -1.67
CA LEU A 24 -9.10 10.67 -0.26
C LEU A 24 -10.38 9.91 0.11
N LEU A 25 -11.35 9.92 -0.80
CA LEU A 25 -12.59 9.18 -0.61
C LEU A 25 -12.36 7.67 -0.50
N LEU A 26 -11.47 7.12 -1.32
CA LEU A 26 -11.13 5.70 -1.31
C LEU A 26 -10.24 5.28 -0.14
N SER A 27 -9.42 6.22 0.36
CA SER A 27 -8.57 6.00 1.52
C SER A 27 -9.33 6.17 2.86
N GLY A 28 -10.61 6.54 2.83
CA GLY A 28 -11.41 6.80 4.03
C GLY A 28 -11.11 8.14 4.71
N ALA A 29 -10.17 8.93 4.19
CA ALA A 29 -9.78 10.23 4.73
C ALA A 29 -10.68 11.36 4.18
N THR A 30 -12.00 11.13 4.21
CA THR A 30 -13.01 11.91 3.46
C THR A 30 -13.25 13.31 4.03
N ASP A 31 -13.09 13.46 5.34
CA ASP A 31 -13.22 14.73 6.09
C ASP A 31 -11.91 15.53 6.14
N GLY A 32 -10.84 14.99 5.57
CA GLY A 32 -9.52 15.58 5.63
C GLY A 32 -9.29 16.68 4.59
N MET A 33 -8.64 17.76 5.00
CA MET A 33 -8.19 18.81 4.08
C MET A 33 -6.78 18.51 3.61
N VAL A 34 -6.55 18.52 2.30
CA VAL A 34 -5.20 18.46 1.75
C VAL A 34 -4.48 19.73 2.13
N LYS A 35 -3.39 19.60 2.88
CA LYS A 35 -2.52 20.69 3.28
C LYS A 35 -1.13 20.47 2.70
N ARG A 36 -0.52 21.55 2.23
CA ARG A 36 0.91 21.59 1.97
C ARG A 36 1.61 22.01 3.25
N GLU A 37 2.49 21.16 3.76
CA GLU A 37 3.37 21.42 4.90
C GLU A 37 4.38 22.52 4.56
N GLU A 38 5.00 23.14 5.58
CA GLU A 38 5.99 24.22 5.40
C GLU A 38 7.17 23.79 4.52
N ASN A 39 7.57 22.53 4.65
CA ASN A 39 8.63 21.94 3.83
C ASN A 39 8.20 21.71 2.38
N GLY A 40 6.91 21.75 2.04
CA GLY A 40 6.38 21.52 0.70
C GLY A 40 5.68 20.16 0.49
N ARG A 41 5.69 19.27 1.49
CA ARG A 41 5.03 17.95 1.42
C ARG A 41 3.51 18.08 1.45
N LEU A 42 2.81 17.10 0.87
CA LEU A 42 1.35 17.00 0.97
C LEU A 42 0.97 16.02 2.08
N SER A 43 0.03 16.44 2.92
CA SER A 43 -0.62 15.60 3.91
C SER A 43 -2.10 15.93 3.99
N VAL A 44 -2.86 15.00 4.55
CA VAL A 44 -4.29 15.15 4.78
C VAL A 44 -4.46 15.45 6.26
N LEU A 45 -4.99 16.63 6.58
CA LEU A 45 -5.24 17.06 7.96
C LEU A 45 -6.71 16.80 8.31
N ALA A 46 -6.95 16.01 9.34
CA ALA A 46 -8.28 15.82 9.90
C ALA A 46 -8.71 17.03 10.75
N LYS A 47 -10.02 17.13 11.04
CA LYS A 47 -10.60 18.24 11.82
C LYS A 47 -10.03 18.35 13.25
N ASP A 48 -9.58 17.25 13.80
CA ASP A 48 -8.95 17.16 15.12
C ASP A 48 -7.44 17.51 15.10
N GLY A 49 -6.90 17.88 13.94
CA GLY A 49 -5.49 18.22 13.75
C GLY A 49 -4.57 17.02 13.53
N THR A 50 -5.09 15.80 13.51
CA THR A 50 -4.30 14.60 13.19
C THR A 50 -4.00 14.51 11.70
N VAL A 51 -2.95 13.77 11.34
CA VAL A 51 -2.61 13.48 9.94
C VAL A 51 -2.94 12.02 9.64
N PRO A 52 -4.19 11.70 9.27
CA PRO A 52 -4.59 10.32 8.97
C PRO A 52 -3.92 9.75 7.72
N LEU A 53 -3.38 10.60 6.84
CA LEU A 53 -2.83 10.16 5.56
C LEU A 53 -1.75 11.10 5.03
N HIS A 54 -0.61 10.52 4.64
CA HIS A 54 0.43 11.22 3.90
C HIS A 54 0.32 10.91 2.41
N VAL A 55 0.60 11.90 1.57
CA VAL A 55 0.35 11.79 0.14
C VAL A 55 1.52 12.35 -0.67
N SER A 56 1.85 11.67 -1.77
CA SER A 56 2.71 12.22 -2.81
C SER A 56 2.11 11.96 -4.19
N VAL A 57 2.21 12.96 -5.07
CA VAL A 57 1.69 12.90 -6.44
C VAL A 57 2.84 13.06 -7.44
N SER A 58 2.79 12.31 -8.54
CA SER A 58 3.64 12.55 -9.71
C SER A 58 2.84 12.34 -11.00
N HIS A 59 3.21 13.03 -12.07
CA HIS A 59 2.50 12.90 -13.33
C HIS A 59 3.41 13.13 -14.54
N THR A 60 3.10 12.43 -15.62
CA THR A 60 3.66 12.67 -16.96
C THR A 60 2.57 13.23 -17.88
N ALA A 61 2.86 13.33 -19.18
CA ALA A 61 1.84 13.66 -20.17
C ALA A 61 0.71 12.64 -20.20
N ARG A 62 1.03 11.34 -20.03
CA ARG A 62 0.07 10.24 -20.17
C ARG A 62 -0.37 9.60 -18.86
N TYR A 63 0.32 9.87 -17.77
CA TYR A 63 0.05 9.21 -16.49
C TYR A 63 -0.06 10.21 -15.36
N TRP A 64 -0.83 9.84 -14.35
CA TRP A 64 -0.89 10.49 -13.05
C TRP A 64 -0.85 9.38 -11.99
N VAL A 65 -0.04 9.55 -10.96
CA VAL A 65 0.01 8.64 -9.83
C VAL A 65 -0.11 9.38 -8.51
N CYS A 66 -0.67 8.69 -7.52
CA CYS A 66 -0.76 9.16 -6.15
C CYS A 66 -0.40 8.01 -5.21
N LEU A 67 0.65 8.21 -4.43
CA LEU A 67 1.05 7.31 -3.35
C LEU A 67 0.47 7.82 -2.04
N THR A 68 -0.12 6.92 -1.26
CA THR A 68 -0.70 7.25 0.04
C THR A 68 -0.21 6.29 1.12
N ASP A 69 0.02 6.81 2.32
CA ASP A 69 0.39 6.01 3.48
C ASP A 69 -0.10 6.63 4.80
N PRO A 70 -0.85 5.88 5.63
CA PRO A 70 -1.23 6.36 6.96
C PRO A 70 -0.08 6.28 7.98
N ALA A 71 0.97 5.50 7.72
CA ALA A 71 2.00 5.21 8.71
C ALA A 71 3.18 6.21 8.68
N GLY A 72 3.33 7.00 7.62
CA GLY A 72 4.37 8.03 7.59
C GLY A 72 4.56 8.74 6.26
N PRO A 73 5.47 9.72 6.23
CA PRO A 73 5.86 10.44 5.02
C PRO A 73 6.15 9.54 3.82
N VAL A 74 5.72 9.99 2.64
CA VAL A 74 5.97 9.30 1.37
C VAL A 74 6.30 10.28 0.25
N GLY A 75 7.07 9.79 -0.72
CA GLY A 75 7.38 10.44 -1.98
C GLY A 75 7.26 9.45 -3.13
N VAL A 76 6.75 9.89 -4.28
CA VAL A 76 6.65 9.06 -5.49
C VAL A 76 7.05 9.84 -6.71
N ASP A 77 7.75 9.19 -7.62
CA ASP A 77 8.04 9.74 -8.93
C ASP A 77 7.90 8.75 -10.07
N ILE A 78 7.54 9.27 -11.25
CA ILE A 78 7.32 8.50 -12.46
C ILE A 78 7.94 9.19 -13.67
N GLU A 79 8.48 8.39 -14.59
CA GLU A 79 9.01 8.87 -15.86
C GLU A 79 8.62 7.91 -16.99
N GLU A 80 8.27 8.45 -18.17
CA GLU A 80 7.98 7.60 -19.33
C GLU A 80 9.28 7.01 -19.87
N LYS A 81 9.31 5.69 -20.13
CA LYS A 81 10.52 5.01 -20.62
C LYS A 81 11.04 5.56 -21.96
N GLY A 82 10.17 6.17 -22.75
CA GLY A 82 10.52 6.84 -24.01
C GLY A 82 10.91 8.32 -23.86
N ARG A 83 11.06 8.83 -22.62
CA ARG A 83 11.44 10.23 -22.39
C ARG A 83 12.82 10.50 -22.99
N LYS A 84 12.89 11.56 -23.81
CA LYS A 84 14.16 12.09 -24.29
C LYS A 84 14.88 12.82 -23.16
N ILE A 85 16.12 12.43 -22.91
CA ILE A 85 16.98 13.03 -21.88
C ILE A 85 17.66 14.25 -22.49
N ARG A 86 17.67 15.37 -21.74
CA ARG A 86 18.32 16.60 -22.19
C ARG A 86 19.84 16.49 -22.03
N PRO A 87 20.64 17.08 -22.93
CA PRO A 87 22.09 17.14 -22.75
C PRO A 87 22.48 17.77 -21.41
N ASN A 88 23.59 17.33 -20.84
CA ASN A 88 24.21 17.85 -19.60
C ASN A 88 23.42 17.65 -18.30
N VAL A 89 22.23 17.04 -18.29
CA VAL A 89 21.47 16.82 -17.06
C VAL A 89 22.21 15.89 -16.07
N VAL A 90 23.08 15.03 -16.58
CA VAL A 90 23.95 14.13 -15.82
C VAL A 90 24.85 14.88 -14.84
N ARG A 91 25.21 16.14 -15.15
CA ARG A 91 26.03 16.99 -14.27
C ARG A 91 25.30 17.38 -12.97
N ALA A 92 23.98 17.21 -12.91
CA ALA A 92 23.23 17.41 -11.67
C ALA A 92 23.32 16.20 -10.73
N LEU A 93 23.72 15.02 -11.22
CA LEU A 93 23.82 13.80 -10.42
C LEU A 93 25.05 13.82 -9.51
N HIS A 94 25.01 13.01 -8.46
CA HIS A 94 26.13 12.75 -7.56
C HIS A 94 27.23 11.96 -8.28
N THR A 95 28.48 12.05 -7.81
CA THR A 95 29.64 11.38 -8.45
C THR A 95 29.43 9.88 -8.63
N LEU A 96 29.03 9.16 -7.57
CA LEU A 96 28.71 7.72 -7.62
C LEU A 96 27.69 7.34 -8.71
N GLU A 97 26.71 8.21 -8.98
CA GLU A 97 25.68 7.96 -9.99
C GLU A 97 26.23 8.22 -11.40
N ARG A 98 27.15 9.19 -11.55
CA ARG A 98 27.87 9.40 -12.81
C ARG A 98 28.78 8.22 -13.11
N ASP A 99 29.49 7.71 -12.11
CA ASP A 99 30.35 6.54 -12.23
C ASP A 99 29.54 5.30 -12.60
N TYR A 100 28.36 5.13 -11.99
CA TYR A 100 27.40 4.07 -12.34
C TYR A 100 26.98 4.11 -13.82
N LEU A 101 26.79 5.32 -14.38
CA LEU A 101 26.42 5.51 -15.79
C LEU A 101 27.62 5.44 -16.75
N ALA A 102 28.85 5.70 -16.27
CA ALA A 102 30.04 5.82 -17.10
C ALA A 102 30.40 4.52 -17.84
N GLY A 103 29.94 3.37 -17.35
CA GLY A 103 30.12 2.06 -18.01
C GLY A 103 29.18 1.82 -19.21
N MET A 104 28.29 2.76 -19.53
CA MET A 104 27.28 2.62 -20.58
C MET A 104 27.42 3.71 -21.64
N GLU A 105 27.12 3.41 -22.91
CA GLU A 105 27.12 4.39 -23.99
C GLU A 105 26.01 5.43 -23.77
N GLU A 106 26.38 6.71 -23.65
CA GLU A 106 25.42 7.79 -23.40
C GLU A 106 24.34 7.85 -24.50
N GLY A 107 23.08 7.86 -24.08
CA GLY A 107 21.93 7.87 -24.98
C GLY A 107 21.48 6.49 -25.49
N SER A 108 22.22 5.42 -25.22
CA SER A 108 21.78 4.05 -25.50
C SER A 108 20.52 3.68 -24.68
N PRO A 109 19.73 2.66 -25.07
CA PRO A 109 18.57 2.21 -24.30
C PRO A 109 18.91 1.85 -22.85
N ASP A 110 20.04 1.17 -22.63
CA ASP A 110 20.49 0.78 -21.29
C ASP A 110 20.86 2.00 -20.45
N TRP A 111 21.63 2.93 -21.02
CA TRP A 111 21.98 4.18 -20.36
C TRP A 111 20.75 5.02 -20.03
N ASN A 112 19.81 5.16 -20.98
CA ASN A 112 18.57 5.91 -20.77
C ASN A 112 17.72 5.27 -19.65
N GLY A 113 17.64 3.94 -19.62
CA GLY A 113 16.97 3.18 -18.57
C GLY A 113 17.59 3.40 -17.21
N ALA A 114 18.92 3.24 -17.11
CA ALA A 114 19.68 3.49 -15.89
C ALA A 114 19.51 4.93 -15.39
N PHE A 115 19.64 5.92 -16.28
CA PHE A 115 19.46 7.33 -15.93
C PHE A 115 18.05 7.61 -15.40
N LEU A 116 16.99 7.17 -16.09
CA LEU A 116 15.62 7.42 -15.65
C LEU A 116 15.29 6.66 -14.34
N GLY A 117 15.88 5.48 -14.14
CA GLY A 117 15.82 4.74 -12.88
C GLY A 117 16.44 5.52 -11.72
N LEU A 118 17.62 6.12 -11.92
CA LEU A 118 18.24 7.00 -10.92
C LEU A 118 17.42 8.26 -10.69
N TRP A 119 16.99 8.92 -11.76
CA TRP A 119 16.21 10.15 -11.71
C TRP A 119 14.94 10.00 -10.88
N THR A 120 14.13 8.97 -11.19
CA THR A 120 12.89 8.70 -10.45
C THR A 120 13.16 8.43 -8.97
N ARG A 121 14.22 7.69 -8.63
CA ARG A 121 14.60 7.45 -7.21
C ARG A 121 14.94 8.76 -6.51
N LYS A 122 15.76 9.63 -7.12
CA LYS A 122 16.14 10.92 -6.53
C LYS A 122 14.93 11.84 -6.33
N GLU A 123 14.09 11.99 -7.34
CA GLU A 123 12.85 12.77 -7.27
C GLU A 123 11.90 12.23 -6.19
N SER A 124 11.78 10.91 -6.06
CA SER A 124 10.93 10.31 -5.01
C SER A 124 11.43 10.63 -3.60
N TYR A 125 12.74 10.63 -3.37
CA TYR A 125 13.34 11.02 -2.08
C TYR A 125 13.16 12.51 -1.80
N VAL A 126 13.37 13.37 -2.79
CA VAL A 126 13.14 14.82 -2.65
C VAL A 126 11.69 15.14 -2.33
N LYS A 127 10.74 14.45 -2.97
CA LYS A 127 9.31 14.58 -2.65
C LYS A 127 8.96 14.07 -1.26
N TYR A 128 9.63 13.03 -0.78
CA TYR A 128 9.51 12.53 0.59
C TYR A 128 9.96 13.57 1.63
N LEU A 129 11.10 14.22 1.39
CA LEU A 129 11.60 15.28 2.27
C LEU A 129 10.71 16.53 2.28
N GLY A 130 9.93 16.74 1.20
CA GLY A 130 9.14 17.94 0.98
C GLY A 130 9.93 19.10 0.39
N SER A 131 11.24 19.20 0.70
CA SER A 131 12.13 20.36 0.43
C SER A 131 12.26 20.80 -1.04
N GLY A 132 11.73 20.02 -1.98
CA GLY A 132 11.84 20.30 -3.42
C GLY A 132 13.29 20.34 -3.90
N LEU A 133 13.56 21.04 -4.99
CA LEU A 133 14.90 21.11 -5.60
C LEU A 133 15.93 21.90 -4.77
N SER A 134 15.58 22.41 -3.59
CA SER A 134 16.51 23.16 -2.72
C SER A 134 17.71 22.31 -2.30
N LYS A 135 17.49 21.00 -2.12
CA LYS A 135 18.56 20.01 -1.94
C LYS A 135 19.02 19.58 -3.34
N GLY A 136 20.13 20.17 -3.79
CA GLY A 136 20.69 19.86 -5.11
C GLY A 136 20.99 18.36 -5.25
N PHE A 137 20.64 17.78 -6.40
CA PHE A 137 20.80 16.34 -6.67
C PHE A 137 22.23 15.83 -6.48
N SER A 138 23.24 16.69 -6.57
CA SER A 138 24.63 16.33 -6.35
C SER A 138 25.01 16.14 -4.87
N SER A 139 24.14 16.47 -3.91
CA SER A 139 24.47 16.42 -2.47
C SER A 139 24.16 15.07 -1.79
N PHE A 140 23.56 14.12 -2.51
CA PHE A 140 23.22 12.80 -2.01
C PHE A 140 23.20 11.79 -3.16
N SER A 141 23.41 10.51 -2.85
CA SER A 141 23.44 9.43 -3.83
C SER A 141 22.32 8.42 -3.59
N VAL A 142 21.67 7.97 -4.66
CA VAL A 142 20.76 6.79 -4.63
C VAL A 142 21.47 5.51 -5.08
N ILE A 143 22.79 5.58 -5.28
CA ILE A 143 23.72 4.46 -5.44
C ILE A 143 24.57 4.37 -4.17
N SER A 144 24.71 3.16 -3.62
CA SER A 144 25.58 2.86 -2.49
C SER A 144 27.05 2.88 -2.91
N GLU A 145 27.97 2.96 -1.94
CA GLU A 145 29.41 2.87 -2.20
C GLU A 145 29.84 1.55 -2.88
N LYS A 146 29.01 0.51 -2.79
CA LYS A 146 29.24 -0.78 -3.47
C LYS A 146 28.87 -0.75 -4.96
N GLY A 147 28.26 0.34 -5.44
CA GLY A 147 27.78 0.48 -6.82
C GLY A 147 26.34 0.01 -7.04
N ASP A 148 25.68 -0.53 -6.03
CA ASP A 148 24.29 -1.00 -6.13
C ASP A 148 23.28 0.11 -5.76
N PRO A 149 22.05 0.10 -6.32
CA PRO A 149 20.97 0.98 -5.88
C PRO A 149 20.74 0.91 -4.36
N ALA A 150 20.74 2.05 -3.69
CA ALA A 150 20.64 2.14 -2.23
C ALA A 150 19.22 1.86 -1.74
N ASP A 151 19.03 0.89 -0.84
CA ASP A 151 17.73 0.55 -0.25
C ASP A 151 17.13 1.65 0.64
N SER A 152 17.98 2.52 1.19
CA SER A 152 17.58 3.64 2.03
C SER A 152 18.63 4.74 2.06
N LEU A 153 18.20 5.97 2.35
CA LEU A 153 19.03 7.15 2.63
C LEU A 153 18.71 7.65 4.04
N CYS A 154 19.48 8.61 4.56
CA CYS A 154 19.11 9.34 5.77
C CYS A 154 18.36 10.62 5.40
N ASP A 155 17.35 11.02 6.16
CA ASP A 155 16.73 12.34 6.07
C ASP A 155 17.52 13.40 6.85
N GLU A 156 16.95 14.59 7.02
CA GLU A 156 17.61 15.70 7.72
C GLU A 156 17.74 15.48 9.24
N ALA A 157 16.88 14.65 9.82
CA ALA A 157 16.96 14.25 11.23
C ALA A 157 17.92 13.05 11.42
N GLY A 158 18.45 12.49 10.34
CA GLY A 158 19.25 11.26 10.38
C GLY A 158 18.43 9.98 10.39
N GLU A 159 17.11 10.07 10.19
CA GLU A 159 16.21 8.93 10.18
C GLU A 159 16.21 8.25 8.79
N PRO A 160 15.98 6.92 8.73
CA PRO A 160 16.02 6.19 7.46
C PRO A 160 14.80 6.49 6.57
N ALA A 161 15.09 6.87 5.33
CA ALA A 161 14.13 7.04 4.24
C ALA A 161 14.33 5.91 3.21
N TYR A 162 13.36 5.00 3.11
CA TYR A 162 13.47 3.77 2.34
C TYR A 162 13.07 3.97 0.88
N LEU A 163 13.91 3.54 -0.06
CA LEU A 163 13.70 3.66 -1.49
C LEU A 163 13.29 2.33 -2.12
N ARG A 164 12.34 2.37 -3.05
CA ARG A 164 11.97 1.20 -3.84
C ARG A 164 11.54 1.58 -5.26
N SER A 165 12.13 0.91 -6.25
CA SER A 165 11.64 0.97 -7.63
C SER A 165 10.48 -0.01 -7.81
N LEU A 166 9.46 0.38 -8.56
CA LEU A 166 8.24 -0.41 -8.80
C LEU A 166 7.97 -0.59 -10.29
N ALA A 167 7.56 -1.80 -10.67
CA ALA A 167 7.02 -2.08 -11.99
C ALA A 167 5.50 -1.85 -11.98
N VAL A 168 5.07 -0.62 -12.25
CA VAL A 168 3.64 -0.25 -12.27
C VAL A 168 3.01 -0.35 -13.66
N SER A 169 3.83 -0.25 -14.70
CA SER A 169 3.44 -0.36 -16.11
C SER A 169 4.68 -0.55 -16.96
N ASP A 170 4.55 -1.24 -18.09
CA ASP A 170 5.65 -1.39 -19.05
C ASP A 170 6.11 -0.05 -19.65
N ALA A 171 5.29 1.00 -19.55
CA ALA A 171 5.59 2.33 -20.09
C ALA A 171 6.30 3.27 -19.10
N LEU A 172 6.42 2.91 -17.82
CA LEU A 172 6.90 3.81 -16.77
C LEU A 172 8.14 3.26 -16.05
N TRP A 173 9.06 4.16 -15.75
CA TRP A 173 9.91 4.08 -14.57
C TRP A 173 9.12 4.62 -13.39
N THR A 174 9.22 3.96 -12.23
CA THR A 174 8.53 4.40 -11.02
C THR A 174 9.38 4.10 -9.80
N ALA A 175 9.51 5.08 -8.92
CA ALA A 175 10.15 4.91 -7.64
C ALA A 175 9.32 5.55 -6.54
N LEU A 176 9.42 4.99 -5.35
CA LEU A 176 8.89 5.58 -4.13
C LEU A 176 9.98 5.71 -3.07
N CYS A 177 9.72 6.63 -2.15
CA CYS A 177 10.43 6.80 -0.90
C CYS A 177 9.42 6.84 0.26
N ALA A 178 9.72 6.18 1.38
CA ALA A 178 8.82 6.10 2.53
C ALA A 178 9.59 6.08 3.86
N ALA A 179 8.94 6.51 4.95
CA ALA A 179 9.54 6.58 6.30
C ALA A 179 9.78 5.20 6.94
N HIS A 180 9.24 4.15 6.35
CA HIS A 180 9.43 2.77 6.79
C HIS A 180 9.58 1.85 5.59
N PRO A 181 10.14 0.62 5.76
CA PRO A 181 10.34 -0.30 4.66
C PRO A 181 9.04 -0.59 3.90
N PRO A 182 8.96 -0.32 2.58
CA PRO A 182 7.76 -0.52 1.79
C PRO A 182 7.56 -2.01 1.48
N LYS A 183 7.08 -2.80 2.46
CA LYS A 183 6.91 -4.26 2.32
C LYS A 183 5.83 -4.61 1.29
N HIS A 184 4.66 -3.96 1.39
CA HIS A 184 3.51 -4.17 0.52
C HIS A 184 3.01 -2.84 -0.04
N VAL A 185 2.89 -2.77 -1.36
CA VAL A 185 2.32 -1.62 -2.08
C VAL A 185 1.17 -2.13 -2.92
N ASP A 186 -0.05 -1.75 -2.56
CA ASP A 186 -1.23 -2.14 -3.32
C ASP A 186 -1.38 -1.17 -4.50
N ILE A 187 -1.09 -1.66 -5.71
CA ILE A 187 -1.15 -0.87 -6.95
C ILE A 187 -2.57 -0.93 -7.50
N ARG A 188 -3.24 0.22 -7.56
CA ARG A 188 -4.65 0.35 -7.98
C ARG A 188 -4.74 1.14 -9.28
N HIS A 189 -5.15 0.47 -10.36
CA HIS A 189 -5.29 1.12 -11.66
C HIS A 189 -6.69 1.71 -11.85
N PHE A 190 -6.75 3.01 -12.12
CA PHE A 190 -7.96 3.72 -12.46
C PHE A 190 -8.08 3.84 -13.96
N LYS A 191 -9.25 3.44 -14.45
CA LYS A 191 -9.68 3.77 -15.81
C LYS A 191 -10.53 5.01 -15.72
N ASP A 192 -10.20 5.98 -16.55
CA ASP A 192 -11.15 7.04 -16.85
C ASP A 192 -12.17 6.48 -17.83
N ALA A 193 -13.40 6.26 -17.37
CA ALA A 193 -14.48 5.72 -18.19
C ALA A 193 -15.25 6.79 -18.98
N GLY A 194 -14.83 8.06 -18.94
CA GLY A 194 -15.62 9.14 -19.54
C GLY A 194 -16.70 9.66 -18.60
N GLN A 195 -17.75 10.25 -19.18
CA GLN A 195 -18.98 10.52 -18.45
C GLN A 195 -19.76 9.21 -18.23
N PRO A 196 -20.35 9.01 -17.05
CA PRO A 196 -21.14 7.82 -16.77
C PRO A 196 -22.37 7.76 -17.68
N GLN A 197 -22.67 6.58 -18.22
CA GLN A 197 -23.79 6.37 -19.15
C GLN A 197 -25.17 6.26 -18.47
N LYS A 198 -25.20 6.11 -17.15
CA LYS A 198 -26.39 5.98 -16.32
C LYS A 198 -26.13 6.58 -14.93
N PRO A 199 -27.16 6.89 -14.13
CA PRO A 199 -27.00 7.39 -12.77
C PRO A 199 -26.18 6.46 -11.86
N ALA A 200 -25.56 7.03 -10.82
CA ALA A 200 -24.74 6.27 -9.87
C ALA A 200 -25.51 5.15 -9.17
N GLU A 201 -26.78 5.41 -8.80
CA GLU A 201 -27.66 4.41 -8.17
C GLU A 201 -27.94 3.20 -9.05
N GLU A 202 -28.20 3.42 -10.34
CA GLU A 202 -28.46 2.32 -11.26
C GLU A 202 -27.19 1.48 -11.47
N HIS A 203 -26.02 2.13 -11.59
CA HIS A 203 -24.74 1.41 -11.61
C HIS A 203 -24.50 0.64 -10.30
N ALA A 204 -24.87 1.22 -9.15
CA ALA A 204 -24.71 0.58 -7.86
C ALA A 204 -25.57 -0.69 -7.75
N ALA A 205 -26.85 -0.60 -8.14
CA ALA A 205 -27.75 -1.75 -8.20
C ALA A 205 -27.25 -2.84 -9.14
N ASP A 206 -26.75 -2.48 -10.33
CA ASP A 206 -26.15 -3.43 -11.27
C ASP A 206 -24.97 -4.19 -10.66
N PHE A 207 -24.11 -3.53 -9.89
CA PHE A 207 -23.00 -4.21 -9.21
C PHE A 207 -23.53 -5.15 -8.14
N LEU A 208 -24.38 -4.65 -7.24
CA LEU A 208 -24.92 -5.41 -6.11
C LEU A 208 -25.76 -6.63 -6.54
N SER A 209 -26.41 -6.57 -7.71
CA SER A 209 -27.14 -7.73 -8.28
C SER A 209 -26.24 -8.93 -8.62
N ARG A 210 -24.94 -8.72 -8.81
CA ARG A 210 -24.00 -9.76 -9.27
C ARG A 210 -23.29 -10.47 -8.11
N ARG A 211 -23.02 -9.74 -7.03
CA ARG A 211 -22.40 -10.24 -5.79
C ARG A 211 -22.49 -9.17 -4.71
N ASP A 212 -22.22 -9.55 -3.47
CA ASP A 212 -22.00 -8.61 -2.38
C ASP A 212 -20.74 -7.75 -2.61
N TYR A 213 -20.84 -6.47 -2.27
CA TYR A 213 -19.73 -5.51 -2.24
C TYR A 213 -19.66 -4.89 -0.85
N THR A 214 -18.48 -4.43 -0.47
CA THR A 214 -18.32 -3.47 0.63
C THR A 214 -18.60 -2.04 0.13
N THR A 215 -18.80 -1.11 1.05
CA THR A 215 -18.93 0.32 0.73
C THR A 215 -17.73 0.81 -0.07
N GLY A 216 -16.51 0.53 0.38
CA GLY A 216 -15.31 0.93 -0.33
C GLY A 216 -15.14 0.26 -1.71
N GLU A 217 -15.46 -1.03 -1.85
CA GLU A 217 -15.40 -1.70 -3.16
C GLU A 217 -16.44 -1.10 -4.13
N LEU A 218 -17.66 -0.84 -3.67
CA LEU A 218 -18.71 -0.28 -4.52
C LEU A 218 -18.40 1.15 -4.92
N LEU A 219 -17.90 1.96 -3.98
CA LEU A 219 -17.46 3.31 -4.25
C LEU A 219 -16.33 3.33 -5.29
N GLU A 220 -15.32 2.49 -5.14
CA GLU A 220 -14.22 2.37 -6.11
C GLU A 220 -14.76 2.05 -7.50
N LYS A 221 -15.75 1.16 -7.60
CA LYS A 221 -16.41 0.83 -8.87
C LYS A 221 -17.16 2.01 -9.47
N LEU A 222 -17.88 2.79 -8.67
CA LEU A 222 -18.59 3.97 -9.16
C LEU A 222 -17.63 5.04 -9.68
N LEU A 223 -16.53 5.32 -8.94
CA LEU A 223 -15.50 6.26 -9.40
C LEU A 223 -14.79 5.76 -10.67
N GLN A 224 -14.52 4.45 -10.78
CA GLN A 224 -14.00 3.83 -12.01
C GLN A 224 -14.98 3.93 -13.19
N LYS A 225 -16.28 4.10 -12.94
CA LYS A 225 -17.31 4.34 -13.96
C LYS A 225 -17.45 5.83 -14.35
N GLY A 226 -16.63 6.70 -13.77
CA GLY A 226 -16.61 8.12 -14.11
C GLY A 226 -17.55 8.99 -13.28
N HIS A 227 -18.23 8.42 -12.28
CA HIS A 227 -19.05 9.19 -11.35
C HIS A 227 -18.20 10.14 -10.51
N ASP A 228 -18.75 11.31 -10.22
CA ASP A 228 -18.11 12.24 -9.29
C ASP A 228 -18.30 11.77 -7.83
N PRO A 229 -17.44 12.23 -6.91
CA PRO A 229 -17.51 11.83 -5.50
C PRO A 229 -18.87 12.03 -4.83
N ARG A 230 -19.63 13.08 -5.19
CA ARG A 230 -20.91 13.38 -4.51
C ARG A 230 -21.98 12.39 -4.97
N SER A 231 -22.16 12.24 -6.28
CA SER A 231 -23.14 11.28 -6.81
C SER A 231 -22.84 9.84 -6.42
N ALA A 232 -21.56 9.46 -6.35
CA ALA A 232 -21.18 8.14 -5.87
C ALA A 232 -21.54 7.92 -4.40
N ASN A 233 -21.25 8.88 -3.51
CA ASN A 233 -21.63 8.78 -2.10
C ASN A 233 -23.15 8.76 -1.90
N ASP A 234 -23.90 9.61 -2.62
CA ASP A 234 -25.36 9.63 -2.53
C ASP A 234 -25.96 8.26 -2.90
N ALA A 235 -25.42 7.63 -3.95
CA ALA A 235 -25.82 6.28 -4.34
C ALA A 235 -25.49 5.25 -3.27
N ILE A 236 -24.29 5.30 -2.68
CA ILE A 236 -23.89 4.44 -1.54
C ILE A 236 -24.89 4.60 -0.38
N SER A 237 -25.18 5.83 0.04
CA SER A 237 -26.11 6.10 1.14
C SER A 237 -27.50 5.55 0.86
N ARG A 238 -28.00 5.65 -0.38
CA ARG A 238 -29.29 5.05 -0.76
C ARG A 238 -29.25 3.52 -0.73
N MET A 239 -28.16 2.90 -1.20
CA MET A 239 -28.00 1.44 -1.14
C MET A 239 -27.91 0.92 0.30
N GLN A 240 -27.30 1.70 1.20
CA GLN A 240 -27.26 1.39 2.63
C GLN A 240 -28.64 1.56 3.29
N ALA A 241 -29.33 2.67 3.03
CA ALA A 241 -30.66 2.94 3.58
C ALA A 241 -31.72 1.91 3.14
N SER A 242 -31.57 1.34 1.95
CA SER A 242 -32.43 0.26 1.43
C SER A 242 -31.99 -1.15 1.87
N GLY A 243 -30.87 -1.27 2.58
CA GLY A 243 -30.35 -2.55 3.08
C GLY A 243 -29.65 -3.42 2.04
N TYR A 244 -29.48 -2.94 0.80
CA TYR A 244 -28.76 -3.65 -0.26
C TYR A 244 -27.23 -3.66 -0.04
N LEU A 245 -26.70 -2.66 0.67
CA LEU A 245 -25.29 -2.57 1.04
C LEU A 245 -25.15 -2.57 2.56
N ASN A 246 -24.38 -3.53 3.11
CA ASN A 246 -24.19 -3.67 4.55
C ASN A 246 -22.80 -4.23 4.87
N ASP A 247 -21.89 -3.34 5.27
CA ASP A 247 -20.51 -3.71 5.60
C ASP A 247 -20.41 -4.60 6.84
N THR A 248 -21.27 -4.43 7.84
CA THR A 248 -21.30 -5.27 9.03
C THR A 248 -21.60 -6.72 8.65
N LYS A 249 -22.67 -6.95 7.90
CA LYS A 249 -23.06 -8.28 7.42
C LYS A 249 -22.00 -8.89 6.50
N PHE A 250 -21.39 -8.08 5.64
CA PHE A 250 -20.28 -8.52 4.81
C PHE A 250 -19.09 -8.98 5.68
N ALA A 251 -18.69 -8.16 6.65
CA ALA A 251 -17.56 -8.42 7.54
C ALA A 251 -17.78 -9.70 8.35
N GLU A 252 -18.95 -9.89 8.98
CA GLU A 252 -19.30 -11.10 9.72
C GLU A 252 -19.16 -12.37 8.87
N ASN A 253 -19.72 -12.36 7.66
CA ASN A 253 -19.64 -13.49 6.73
C ASN A 253 -18.19 -13.76 6.29
N TYR A 254 -17.41 -12.70 6.05
CA TYR A 254 -16.01 -12.81 5.70
C TYR A 254 -15.18 -13.41 6.85
N VAL A 255 -15.36 -12.92 8.07
CA VAL A 255 -14.68 -13.41 9.29
C VAL A 255 -14.95 -14.89 9.46
N ARG A 256 -16.22 -15.33 9.39
CA ARG A 256 -16.59 -16.76 9.51
C ARG A 256 -15.80 -17.61 8.52
N LYS A 257 -15.78 -17.22 7.25
CA LYS A 257 -15.03 -17.93 6.19
C LYS A 257 -13.52 -17.91 6.44
N ALA A 258 -12.95 -16.77 6.83
CA ALA A 258 -11.52 -16.60 7.01
C ALA A 258 -10.98 -17.37 8.24
N VAL A 259 -11.77 -17.44 9.31
CA VAL A 259 -11.47 -18.26 10.49
C VAL A 259 -11.45 -19.76 10.12
N HIS A 260 -12.42 -20.23 9.33
CA HIS A 260 -12.39 -21.61 8.80
C HIS A 260 -11.17 -21.90 7.91
N GLN A 261 -10.60 -20.87 7.28
CA GLN A 261 -9.35 -20.97 6.51
C GLN A 261 -8.08 -20.89 7.39
N GLY A 262 -8.21 -20.74 8.72
CA GLY A 262 -7.11 -20.69 9.66
C GLY A 262 -6.36 -19.36 9.69
N LYS A 263 -6.96 -18.28 9.21
CA LYS A 263 -6.38 -16.92 9.32
C LYS A 263 -6.55 -16.40 10.75
N GLY A 264 -5.51 -15.74 11.25
CA GLY A 264 -5.52 -15.08 12.56
C GLY A 264 -6.26 -13.74 12.51
N LYS A 265 -6.78 -13.30 13.67
CA LYS A 265 -7.64 -12.12 13.82
C LYS A 265 -7.07 -10.87 13.16
N TYR A 266 -5.79 -10.56 13.43
CA TYR A 266 -5.11 -9.39 12.89
C TYR A 266 -5.14 -9.35 11.36
N ARG A 267 -4.83 -10.48 10.71
CA ARG A 267 -4.88 -10.56 9.24
C ARG A 267 -6.29 -10.37 8.70
N ILE A 268 -7.31 -10.90 9.37
CA ILE A 268 -8.70 -10.76 8.94
C ILE A 268 -9.13 -9.29 8.96
N VAL A 269 -8.84 -8.57 10.06
CA VAL A 269 -9.10 -7.12 10.15
C VAL A 269 -8.40 -6.36 9.02
N GLN A 270 -7.11 -6.64 8.80
CA GLN A 270 -6.35 -5.98 7.74
C GLN A 270 -6.86 -6.28 6.33
N GLU A 271 -7.37 -7.49 6.08
CA GLU A 271 -7.99 -7.84 4.79
C GLU A 271 -9.34 -7.13 4.61
N LEU A 272 -10.15 -6.97 5.66
CA LEU A 272 -11.42 -6.23 5.63
C LEU A 272 -11.20 -4.73 5.38
N ILE A 273 -10.25 -4.12 6.10
CA ILE A 273 -9.89 -2.71 5.90
C ILE A 273 -9.40 -2.46 4.47
N ARG A 274 -8.57 -3.36 3.92
CA ARG A 274 -8.14 -3.27 2.50
C ARG A 274 -9.29 -3.39 1.50
N LYS A 275 -10.36 -4.10 1.88
CA LYS A 275 -11.61 -4.14 1.12
C LYS A 275 -12.47 -2.89 1.32
N GLY A 276 -12.02 -1.91 2.10
CA GLY A 276 -12.74 -0.67 2.35
C GLY A 276 -13.93 -0.85 3.29
N VAL A 277 -13.85 -1.82 4.21
CA VAL A 277 -14.70 -1.87 5.40
C VAL A 277 -14.10 -0.92 6.43
N ASP A 278 -14.95 -0.14 7.10
CA ASP A 278 -14.55 0.72 8.21
C ASP A 278 -13.79 -0.07 9.29
N ALA A 279 -12.74 0.52 9.86
CA ALA A 279 -11.87 -0.15 10.82
C ALA A 279 -12.63 -0.61 12.08
N ALA A 280 -13.57 0.20 12.57
CA ALA A 280 -14.38 -0.15 13.74
C ALA A 280 -15.33 -1.30 13.42
N VAL A 281 -15.94 -1.31 12.23
CA VAL A 281 -16.79 -2.42 11.75
C VAL A 281 -15.98 -3.71 11.58
N ALA A 282 -14.79 -3.62 10.99
CA ALA A 282 -13.90 -4.77 10.82
C ALA A 282 -13.46 -5.37 12.16
N GLN A 283 -13.10 -4.51 13.11
CA GLN A 283 -12.71 -4.91 14.46
C GLN A 283 -13.88 -5.55 15.21
N ALA A 284 -15.05 -4.91 15.22
CA ALA A 284 -16.25 -5.42 15.87
C ALA A 284 -16.69 -6.78 15.30
N ALA A 285 -16.60 -6.99 13.98
CA ALA A 285 -16.94 -8.27 13.37
C ALA A 285 -15.99 -9.40 13.79
N VAL A 286 -14.69 -9.10 13.95
CA VAL A 286 -13.71 -10.07 14.46
C VAL A 286 -13.93 -10.33 15.94
N GLU A 287 -14.18 -9.30 16.74
CA GLU A 287 -14.46 -9.43 18.18
C GLU A 287 -15.73 -10.25 18.44
N ALA A 288 -16.82 -9.98 17.71
CA ALA A 288 -18.06 -10.75 17.83
C ALA A 288 -17.86 -12.24 17.50
N ALA A 289 -17.02 -12.56 16.51
CA ALA A 289 -16.64 -13.95 16.22
C ALA A 289 -15.69 -14.57 17.28
N SER A 290 -15.05 -13.72 18.09
CA SER A 290 -14.07 -14.09 19.13
C SER A 290 -14.69 -14.21 20.51
N GLN A 291 -15.84 -13.58 20.75
CA GLN A 291 -16.64 -13.71 21.99
C GLN A 291 -17.04 -15.16 22.30
N ASP A 292 -16.77 -16.08 21.37
CA ASP A 292 -17.03 -17.51 21.50
C ASP A 292 -15.77 -18.39 21.67
N THR A 293 -14.57 -17.83 21.99
CA THR A 293 -13.40 -18.37 22.77
C THR A 293 -12.03 -17.97 22.20
N ASP A 294 -11.20 -17.28 23.00
CA ASP A 294 -9.76 -17.14 22.76
C ASP A 294 -9.03 -18.50 22.76
N GLU A 295 -9.54 -19.49 23.50
CA GLU A 295 -9.08 -20.88 23.45
C GLU A 295 -9.09 -21.46 22.02
N ARG A 296 -10.14 -21.18 21.23
CA ARG A 296 -10.22 -21.64 19.83
C ARG A 296 -9.17 -20.97 18.94
N GLU A 297 -8.72 -19.75 19.23
CA GLU A 297 -7.64 -19.12 18.46
C GLU A 297 -6.30 -19.79 18.74
N PHE A 298 -5.98 -20.00 20.02
CA PHE A 298 -4.79 -20.73 20.43
C PHE A 298 -4.76 -22.16 19.87
N ASP A 299 -5.88 -22.89 19.95
CA ASP A 299 -5.98 -24.25 19.41
C ASP A 299 -5.74 -24.32 17.90
N ARG A 300 -6.25 -23.33 17.14
CA ARG A 300 -5.97 -23.22 15.70
C ARG A 300 -4.49 -22.94 15.44
N ALA A 301 -3.86 -22.06 16.22
CA ALA A 301 -2.44 -21.76 16.11
C ALA A 301 -1.57 -22.99 16.43
N ILE A 302 -1.90 -23.73 17.49
CA ILE A 302 -1.28 -25.00 17.86
C ILE A 302 -1.45 -26.03 16.75
N TYR A 303 -2.65 -26.16 16.18
CA TYR A 303 -2.90 -27.09 15.08
C TYR A 303 -2.01 -26.78 13.86
N GLN A 304 -1.90 -25.50 13.47
CA GLN A 304 -1.00 -25.09 12.38
C GLN A 304 0.46 -25.38 12.70
N ALA A 305 0.91 -25.14 13.93
CA ALA A 305 2.26 -25.45 14.36
C ALA A 305 2.54 -26.97 14.31
N ARG A 306 1.58 -27.80 14.75
CA ARG A 306 1.67 -29.26 14.70
C ARG A 306 1.75 -29.81 13.28
N LEU A 307 1.04 -29.21 12.31
CA LEU A 307 1.17 -29.61 10.90
C LEU A 307 2.59 -29.38 10.37
N ILE A 308 3.29 -28.35 10.84
CA ILE A 308 4.68 -28.09 10.46
C ILE A 308 5.62 -29.09 11.15
N LEU A 309 5.40 -29.37 12.44
CA LEU A 309 6.16 -30.37 13.21
C LEU A 309 6.06 -31.76 12.57
N ALA A 310 4.85 -32.19 12.22
CA ALA A 310 4.61 -33.49 11.57
C ALA A 310 5.32 -33.61 10.21
N ARG A 311 5.55 -32.49 9.52
CA ARG A 311 6.23 -32.45 8.21
C ARG A 311 7.74 -32.28 8.31
N SER A 312 8.28 -31.90 9.47
CA SER A 312 9.74 -31.72 9.64
C SER A 312 10.49 -33.03 9.85
N GLY A 313 9.83 -34.10 10.29
CA GLY A 313 10.49 -35.35 10.64
C GLY A 313 11.41 -35.26 11.86
N GLU A 314 11.38 -34.14 12.60
CA GLU A 314 12.05 -34.00 13.89
C GLU A 314 11.24 -34.77 14.96
N ASP A 315 11.95 -35.60 15.74
CA ASP A 315 11.35 -36.56 16.67
C ASP A 315 10.64 -35.84 17.84
N SER A 316 9.48 -36.37 18.25
CA SER A 316 8.53 -35.71 19.16
C SER A 316 8.98 -35.68 20.63
N GLY A 317 10.22 -36.09 20.92
CA GLY A 317 10.80 -36.17 22.26
C GLY A 317 12.03 -35.29 22.51
N ALA A 318 12.52 -34.55 21.51
CA ALA A 318 13.66 -33.63 21.66
C ALA A 318 13.22 -32.16 21.62
N ALA A 319 14.00 -31.27 22.27
CA ALA A 319 13.79 -29.83 22.20
C ALA A 319 13.72 -29.37 20.73
N ILE A 320 12.61 -28.71 20.35
CA ILE A 320 12.40 -28.19 18.99
C ILE A 320 13.54 -27.25 18.61
N SER A 321 14.20 -27.52 17.48
CA SER A 321 15.32 -26.72 17.00
C SER A 321 14.91 -25.25 16.76
N ASP A 322 15.82 -24.30 17.00
CA ASP A 322 15.57 -22.86 16.75
C ASP A 322 15.18 -22.57 15.29
N LYS A 323 15.72 -23.37 14.36
CA LYS A 323 15.37 -23.31 12.93
C LYS A 323 13.89 -23.64 12.70
N LEU A 324 13.37 -24.66 13.38
CA LEU A 324 11.98 -25.08 13.29
C LEU A 324 11.05 -24.12 14.05
N ARG A 325 11.45 -23.64 15.25
CA ARG A 325 10.76 -22.55 15.97
C ARG A 325 10.57 -21.32 15.08
N GLY A 326 11.65 -20.87 14.42
CA GLY A 326 11.60 -19.75 13.48
C GLY A 326 10.69 -20.00 12.28
N ARG A 327 10.60 -21.24 11.78
CA ARG A 327 9.69 -21.61 10.68
C ARG A 327 8.22 -21.56 11.13
N ILE A 328 7.91 -22.10 12.31
CA ILE A 328 6.58 -22.04 12.92
C ILE A 328 6.18 -20.59 13.15
N ALA A 329 7.04 -19.79 13.80
CA ALA A 329 6.80 -18.37 14.06
C ALA A 329 6.50 -17.60 12.77
N ARG A 330 7.33 -17.76 11.72
CA ARG A 330 7.09 -17.12 10.41
C ARG A 330 5.77 -17.55 9.78
N ARG A 331 5.39 -18.83 9.89
CA ARG A 331 4.13 -19.32 9.33
C ARG A 331 2.93 -18.75 10.08
N LEU A 332 2.95 -18.74 11.41
CA LEU A 332 1.87 -18.17 12.22
C LEU A 332 1.76 -16.66 12.00
N ALA A 333 2.89 -15.94 11.97
CA ALA A 333 2.92 -14.52 11.62
C ALA A 333 2.33 -14.27 10.22
N ALA A 334 2.68 -15.10 9.23
CA ALA A 334 2.10 -15.01 7.89
C ALA A 334 0.59 -15.31 7.84
N LEU A 335 0.07 -16.12 8.76
CA LEU A 335 -1.36 -16.34 8.94
C LEU A 335 -2.04 -15.21 9.72
N GLY A 336 -1.28 -14.34 10.39
CA GLY A 336 -1.78 -13.17 11.11
C GLY A 336 -2.15 -13.42 12.57
N TYR A 337 -1.51 -14.40 13.21
CA TYR A 337 -1.60 -14.55 14.66
C TYR A 337 -0.79 -13.44 15.35
N GLU A 338 -1.28 -12.93 16.48
CA GLU A 338 -0.58 -11.93 17.28
C GLU A 338 0.71 -12.52 17.88
N SER A 339 1.71 -11.66 18.14
CA SER A 339 2.98 -12.09 18.74
C SER A 339 2.79 -12.84 20.05
N THR A 340 1.87 -12.40 20.90
CA THR A 340 1.50 -13.04 22.18
C THR A 340 1.11 -14.51 21.98
N VAL A 341 0.15 -14.78 21.08
CA VAL A 341 -0.29 -16.14 20.73
C VAL A 341 0.86 -16.95 20.12
N ILE A 342 1.70 -16.34 19.27
CA ILE A 342 2.85 -17.03 18.68
C ILE A 342 3.84 -17.46 19.77
N TYR A 343 4.18 -16.58 20.72
CA TYR A 343 5.08 -16.89 21.82
C TYR A 343 4.50 -17.98 22.72
N GLU A 344 3.22 -17.87 23.08
CA GLU A 344 2.52 -18.87 23.90
C GLU A 344 2.50 -20.25 23.23
N VAL A 345 2.25 -20.31 21.92
CA VAL A 345 2.30 -21.58 21.14
C VAL A 345 3.69 -22.19 21.19
N LEU A 346 4.74 -21.38 20.98
CA LEU A 346 6.13 -21.86 20.99
C LEU A 346 6.58 -22.32 22.38
N GLU A 347 6.08 -21.69 23.44
CA GLU A 347 6.32 -22.08 24.83
C GLU A 347 5.59 -23.38 25.17
N ARG A 348 4.31 -23.51 24.79
CA ARG A 348 3.51 -24.72 25.01
C ARG A 348 4.06 -25.96 24.31
N LEU A 349 4.62 -25.76 23.11
CA LEU A 349 5.32 -26.81 22.38
C LEU A 349 6.65 -27.23 23.05
N HIS A 350 7.26 -26.34 23.84
CA HIS A 350 8.47 -26.63 24.61
C HIS A 350 8.17 -27.37 25.92
N SER A 351 7.08 -27.01 26.62
CA SER A 351 6.74 -27.57 27.92
C SER A 351 6.32 -29.05 27.89
N ARG A 352 5.69 -29.52 26.78
CA ARG A 352 5.24 -30.92 26.62
C ARG A 352 6.36 -31.92 26.29
N LEU A 353 7.59 -31.45 26.12
CA LEU A 353 8.77 -32.31 25.91
C LEU A 353 9.46 -32.69 27.23
N HIS A 354 9.02 -32.12 28.36
CA HIS A 354 9.62 -32.31 29.69
C HIS A 354 8.64 -32.97 30.69
N SER A 355 7.51 -33.48 30.21
CA SER A 355 6.48 -34.23 30.98
C SER A 355 6.23 -35.56 30.31
#